data_AF-X1LBX3-F1
#
_entry.id   AF-X1LBX3-F1
#
_cell.length_a   1.000
_cell.length_b   1.000
_cell.length_c   1.000
_cell.angle_alpha   90.00
_cell.angle_beta   90.00
_cell.angle_gamma   90.00
#
_symmetry.space_group_name_H-M   'P 1'
#
loop_
_entity.id
_entity.type
_entity.pdbx_description
1 polymer ?
#
loop_
_entity_poly.entity_id
_entity_poly.type
_entity_poly.pdbx_seq_one_letter_code
_entity_poly.pdbx_strand_id
1 'polypeptide(L)'
;KGQALPIVLILLAIGGLLIVPTLNYASTSLKTHQVTETKAEELYSADSGVEDALYWLPQLWQSGGSAGPYSNWARSSYEINDRNVGVTVENVTSQTYKITSTATSTGGGSTTVECYAYPLDFSWLFDSAITSPGDITIKPGCNITGNVTYGGELNKSPGVTVNGDEIQGLPSEWPEADELSEFYWEDVKSLTPVPDGHTIDISSGNETAPYLIGPLYAQGDLDITGSGVARLEGTTYVKGNLRAWPGCSINLNGQTIYAEGSITLQPGCTVSGSGCIIAEGDINFQPNMDSSED
;
A
#
# COMPACT_ATOMS: atom_id res chain seq x y z
N LYS A 1 38.35 72.97 -25.76
CA LYS A 1 38.12 71.75 -26.58
C LYS A 1 39.39 70.91 -26.50
N GLY A 2 39.42 69.87 -25.67
CA GLY A 2 40.65 69.11 -25.38
C GLY A 2 40.49 67.98 -24.35
N GLN A 3 39.37 67.94 -23.62
CA GLN A 3 39.08 66.88 -22.63
C GLN A 3 38.56 65.56 -23.24
N ALA A 4 38.24 65.52 -24.54
CA ALA A 4 37.74 64.30 -25.18
C ALA A 4 38.80 63.18 -25.20
N LEU A 5 40.06 63.51 -25.50
CA LEU A 5 41.15 62.51 -25.58
C LEU A 5 41.47 61.86 -24.21
N PRO A 6 41.62 62.62 -23.10
CA PRO A 6 41.77 62.02 -21.77
C PRO A 6 40.58 61.15 -21.34
N ILE A 7 39.35 61.58 -21.62
CA ILE A 7 38.14 60.82 -21.25
C ILE A 7 38.09 59.48 -22.02
N VAL A 8 38.42 59.48 -23.31
CA VAL A 8 38.49 58.25 -24.12
C VAL A 8 39.60 57.31 -23.64
N LEU A 9 40.76 57.84 -23.25
CA LEU A 9 41.85 57.04 -22.67
C LEU A 9 41.46 56.40 -21.33
N ILE A 10 40.77 57.15 -20.47
CA ILE A 10 40.26 56.63 -19.18
C ILE A 10 39.20 55.56 -19.42
N LEU A 11 38.25 55.77 -20.34
CA LEU A 11 37.24 54.77 -20.71
C LEU A 11 37.85 53.51 -21.32
N LEU A 12 38.90 53.64 -22.14
CA LEU A 12 39.63 52.51 -22.70
C LEU A 12 40.36 51.72 -21.61
N ALA A 13 41.00 52.42 -20.67
CA ALA A 13 41.68 51.81 -19.53
C ALA A 13 40.67 51.06 -18.62
N ILE A 14 39.54 51.69 -18.29
CA ILE A 14 38.48 51.07 -17.49
C ILE A 14 37.85 49.89 -18.24
N GLY A 15 37.57 50.02 -19.54
CA GLY A 15 37.06 48.93 -20.37
C GLY A 15 37.99 47.73 -20.39
N GLY A 16 39.29 47.94 -20.61
CA GLY A 16 40.30 46.88 -20.56
C GLY A 16 40.40 46.19 -19.19
N LEU A 17 40.29 46.98 -18.11
CA LEU A 17 40.28 46.48 -16.72
C LEU A 17 39.02 45.66 -16.39
N LEU A 18 37.88 45.95 -17.00
CA LEU A 18 36.60 45.27 -16.74
C LEU A 18 36.38 44.02 -17.62
N ILE A 19 36.92 43.98 -18.84
CA ILE A 19 36.72 42.85 -19.78
C ILE A 19 37.27 41.54 -19.22
N VAL A 20 38.48 41.55 -18.66
CA VAL A 20 39.11 40.34 -18.11
C VAL A 20 38.31 39.72 -16.95
N PRO A 21 37.94 40.46 -15.88
CA PRO A 21 37.16 39.91 -14.78
C PRO A 21 35.75 39.48 -15.21
N THR A 22 35.10 40.17 -16.14
CA THR A 22 33.78 39.76 -16.66
C THR A 22 33.83 38.48 -17.49
N LEU A 23 34.83 38.30 -18.35
CA LEU A 23 35.04 37.04 -19.08
C LEU A 23 35.37 35.88 -18.15
N ASN A 24 36.20 36.12 -17.13
CA ASN A 24 36.48 35.11 -16.11
C ASN A 24 35.21 34.74 -15.33
N TYR A 25 34.38 35.71 -14.98
CA TYR A 25 33.10 35.47 -14.32
C TYR A 25 32.13 34.67 -15.22
N ALA A 26 32.02 35.01 -16.50
CA ALA A 26 31.20 34.29 -17.45
C ALA A 26 31.67 32.83 -17.65
N SER A 27 32.99 32.61 -17.74
CA SER A 27 33.57 31.27 -17.83
C SER A 27 33.28 30.42 -16.60
N THR A 28 33.44 31.00 -15.40
CA THR A 28 33.07 30.32 -14.15
C THR A 28 31.58 30.03 -14.09
N SER A 29 30.72 30.99 -14.47
CA SER A 29 29.26 30.82 -14.47
C SER A 29 28.82 29.68 -15.39
N LEU A 30 29.39 29.58 -16.60
CA LEU A 30 29.11 28.47 -17.52
C LEU A 30 29.56 27.13 -16.94
N LYS A 31 30.76 27.06 -16.36
CA LYS A 31 31.25 25.83 -15.71
C LYS A 31 30.37 25.42 -14.55
N THR A 32 29.94 26.38 -13.71
CA THR A 32 29.02 26.10 -12.61
C THR A 32 27.70 25.55 -13.14
N HIS A 33 27.12 26.16 -14.18
CA HIS A 33 25.89 25.65 -14.79
C HIS A 33 26.04 24.23 -15.32
N GLN A 34 27.12 23.94 -16.05
CA GLN A 34 27.40 22.60 -16.56
C GLN A 34 27.53 21.56 -15.44
N VAL A 35 28.23 21.91 -14.34
CA VAL A 35 28.36 21.02 -13.19
C VAL A 35 27.01 20.79 -12.51
N THR A 36 26.19 21.84 -12.35
CA THR A 36 24.85 21.73 -11.75
C THR A 36 23.92 20.87 -12.61
N GLU A 37 23.90 21.08 -13.92
CA GLU A 37 23.13 20.27 -14.87
C GLU A 37 23.60 18.81 -14.85
N THR A 38 24.92 18.59 -14.89
CA THR A 38 25.50 17.24 -14.82
C THR A 38 25.04 16.52 -13.55
N LYS A 39 25.08 17.21 -12.40
CA LYS A 39 24.66 16.66 -11.11
C LYS A 39 23.16 16.43 -11.00
N ALA A 40 22.33 17.32 -11.55
CA ALA A 40 20.88 17.13 -11.57
C ALA A 40 20.51 15.89 -12.38
N GLU A 41 21.08 15.73 -13.57
CA GLU A 41 20.84 14.56 -14.40
C GLU A 41 21.43 13.27 -13.79
N GLU A 42 22.60 13.32 -13.12
CA GLU A 42 23.12 12.18 -12.34
C GLU A 42 22.13 11.77 -11.25
N LEU A 43 21.55 12.73 -10.53
CA LEU A 43 20.54 12.45 -9.50
C LEU A 43 19.28 11.81 -10.10
N TYR A 44 18.73 12.36 -11.19
CA TYR A 44 17.55 11.80 -11.85
C TYR A 44 17.80 10.39 -12.41
N SER A 45 18.98 10.15 -13.02
CA SER A 45 19.33 8.80 -13.49
C SER A 45 19.49 7.83 -12.31
N ALA A 46 20.08 8.24 -11.19
CA ALA A 46 20.16 7.39 -10.00
C ALA A 46 18.77 7.11 -9.41
N ASP A 47 17.90 8.11 -9.32
CA ASP A 47 16.52 7.96 -8.83
C ASP A 47 15.70 6.99 -9.69
N SER A 48 15.82 7.09 -11.02
CA SER A 48 15.18 6.14 -11.93
C SER A 48 15.64 4.69 -11.72
N GLY A 49 16.88 4.49 -11.24
CA GLY A 49 17.36 3.16 -10.86
C GLY A 49 16.75 2.62 -9.57
N VAL A 50 16.36 3.49 -8.64
CA VAL A 50 15.56 3.08 -7.48
C VAL A 50 14.19 2.60 -7.93
N GLU A 51 13.52 3.35 -8.80
CA GLU A 51 12.20 2.99 -9.34
C GLU A 51 12.21 1.67 -10.14
N ASP A 52 13.23 1.43 -10.97
CA ASP A 52 13.40 0.14 -11.65
C ASP A 52 13.55 -1.00 -10.62
N ALA A 53 14.37 -0.83 -9.58
CA ALA A 53 14.51 -1.85 -8.54
C ALA A 53 13.21 -2.09 -7.75
N LEU A 54 12.44 -1.05 -7.44
CA LEU A 54 11.12 -1.19 -6.79
C LEU A 54 10.15 -1.99 -7.66
N TYR A 55 10.16 -1.82 -8.98
CA TYR A 55 9.34 -2.62 -9.90
C TYR A 55 9.72 -4.11 -9.88
N TRP A 56 11.01 -4.43 -9.83
CA TRP A 56 11.48 -5.81 -9.81
C TRP A 56 11.33 -6.47 -8.43
N LEU A 57 11.31 -5.69 -7.34
CA LEU A 57 11.35 -6.21 -5.97
C LEU A 57 10.22 -7.23 -5.66
N PRO A 58 8.94 -6.99 -6.01
CA PRO A 58 7.87 -7.99 -5.80
C PRO A 58 8.01 -9.24 -6.70
N GLN A 59 8.57 -9.08 -7.90
CA GLN A 59 8.75 -10.19 -8.84
C GLN A 59 9.89 -11.12 -8.42
N LEU A 60 10.90 -10.57 -7.73
CA LEU A 60 11.97 -11.34 -7.09
C LEU A 60 11.43 -12.19 -5.93
N TRP A 61 10.35 -11.75 -5.26
CA TRP A 61 9.66 -12.52 -4.23
C TRP A 61 8.94 -13.76 -4.80
N GLN A 62 8.24 -13.58 -5.93
CA GLN A 62 7.45 -14.67 -6.56
C GLN A 62 8.29 -15.73 -7.30
N SER A 63 9.55 -15.44 -7.64
CA SER A 63 10.42 -16.35 -8.41
C SER A 63 11.39 -17.19 -7.56
N GLY A 64 11.46 -16.95 -6.24
CA GLY A 64 12.37 -17.63 -5.32
C GLY A 64 11.78 -18.90 -4.68
N GLY A 65 12.02 -20.07 -5.27
CA GLY A 65 11.82 -21.35 -4.59
C GLY A 65 12.79 -21.52 -3.41
N SER A 66 12.26 -21.82 -2.22
CA SER A 66 12.94 -22.35 -1.00
C SER A 66 14.22 -21.67 -0.48
N ALA A 67 14.76 -20.65 -1.13
CA ALA A 67 15.80 -19.77 -0.62
C ALA A 67 15.19 -18.39 -0.55
N GLY A 68 15.07 -17.85 0.66
CA GLY A 68 14.39 -16.59 0.96
C GLY A 68 14.92 -15.37 0.20
N PRO A 69 14.46 -14.17 0.55
CA PRO A 69 14.65 -12.98 -0.25
C PRO A 69 16.12 -12.79 -0.62
N TYR A 70 16.41 -12.71 -1.93
CA TYR A 70 17.78 -12.66 -2.45
C TYR A 70 18.57 -11.59 -1.70
N SER A 71 19.49 -12.03 -0.84
CA SER A 71 20.19 -11.13 0.09
C SER A 71 21.08 -10.12 -0.62
N ASN A 72 21.40 -10.36 -1.89
CA ASN A 72 22.16 -9.47 -2.76
C ASN A 72 21.76 -9.68 -4.23
N TRP A 73 20.86 -8.85 -4.73
CA TRP A 73 20.54 -8.80 -6.16
C TRP A 73 21.21 -7.59 -6.81
N ALA A 74 21.65 -7.75 -8.05
CA ALA A 74 22.22 -6.66 -8.83
C ALA A 74 21.56 -6.61 -10.22
N ARG A 75 21.14 -5.42 -10.61
CA ARG A 75 20.61 -5.16 -11.94
C ARG A 75 21.75 -5.08 -12.95
N SER A 76 21.57 -5.63 -14.15
CA SER A 76 22.47 -5.33 -15.28
C SER A 76 22.48 -3.84 -15.53
N SER A 77 23.68 -3.25 -15.60
CA SER A 77 23.80 -1.81 -15.82
C SER A 77 23.19 -1.40 -17.16
N TYR A 78 22.61 -0.21 -17.17
CA TYR A 78 21.97 0.38 -18.34
C TYR A 78 22.23 1.88 -18.38
N GLU A 79 21.97 2.50 -19.52
CA GLU A 79 22.20 3.94 -19.71
C GLU A 79 20.89 4.72 -19.71
N ILE A 80 20.83 5.77 -18.87
CA ILE A 80 19.77 6.78 -18.87
C ILE A 80 20.42 8.15 -18.79
N ASN A 81 20.03 9.06 -19.70
CA ASN A 81 20.62 10.39 -19.85
C ASN A 81 22.16 10.32 -19.99
N ASP A 82 22.71 9.48 -20.88
CA ASP A 82 24.17 9.33 -21.08
C ASP A 82 24.97 8.98 -19.80
N ARG A 83 24.31 8.38 -18.81
CA ARG A 83 24.92 7.92 -17.55
C ARG A 83 24.70 6.44 -17.39
N ASN A 84 25.76 5.74 -17.01
CA ASN A 84 25.66 4.34 -16.67
C ASN A 84 25.10 4.20 -15.24
N VAL A 85 23.95 3.56 -15.12
CA VAL A 85 23.25 3.31 -13.86
C VAL A 85 23.53 1.88 -13.42
N GLY A 86 24.08 1.73 -12.21
CA GLY A 86 24.21 0.45 -11.53
C GLY A 86 23.28 0.41 -10.32
N VAL A 87 22.50 -0.67 -10.19
CA VAL A 87 21.56 -0.85 -9.08
C VAL A 87 21.83 -2.15 -8.36
N THR A 88 21.88 -2.08 -7.02
CA THR A 88 22.00 -3.24 -6.14
C THR A 88 20.91 -3.19 -5.08
N VAL A 89 20.41 -4.36 -4.70
CA VAL A 89 19.41 -4.55 -3.66
C VAL A 89 19.98 -5.52 -2.63
N GLU A 90 20.06 -5.08 -1.38
CA GLU A 90 20.52 -5.86 -0.24
C GLU A 90 19.38 -6.03 0.76
N ASN A 91 19.17 -7.25 1.26
CA ASN A 91 18.24 -7.48 2.37
C ASN A 91 18.95 -7.10 3.69
N VAL A 92 18.45 -6.08 4.38
CA VAL A 92 19.08 -5.54 5.61
C VAL A 92 18.42 -6.12 6.86
N THR A 93 17.11 -6.38 6.79
CA THR A 93 16.31 -7.09 7.78
C THR A 93 15.37 -8.04 7.03
N SER A 94 14.61 -8.91 7.72
CA SER A 94 13.71 -9.88 7.06
C SER A 94 12.79 -9.25 6.01
N GLN A 95 12.38 -7.99 6.22
CA GLN A 95 11.39 -7.31 5.39
C GLN A 95 11.84 -5.95 4.83
N THR A 96 13.02 -5.45 5.20
CA THR A 96 13.57 -4.17 4.67
C THR A 96 14.71 -4.42 3.69
N TYR A 97 14.59 -3.83 2.51
CA TYR A 97 15.60 -3.87 1.46
C TYR A 97 16.25 -2.52 1.28
N LYS A 98 17.58 -2.51 1.25
CA LYS A 98 18.36 -1.36 0.83
C LYS A 98 18.60 -1.43 -0.67
N ILE A 99 18.02 -0.50 -1.39
CA ILE A 99 18.26 -0.26 -2.82
C ILE A 99 19.35 0.81 -2.90
N THR A 100 20.45 0.50 -3.59
CA THR A 100 21.53 1.44 -3.87
C THR A 100 21.63 1.61 -5.38
N SER A 101 21.34 2.82 -5.87
CA SER A 101 21.43 3.17 -7.28
C SER A 101 22.52 4.21 -7.48
N THR A 102 23.49 3.91 -8.35
CA THR A 102 24.60 4.82 -8.66
C THR A 102 24.61 5.14 -10.14
N ALA A 103 24.41 6.41 -10.48
CA ALA A 103 24.59 6.93 -11.82
C ALA A 103 25.99 7.51 -11.98
N THR A 104 26.71 7.06 -13.01
CA THR A 104 28.07 7.53 -13.33
C THR A 104 28.05 8.23 -14.68
N SER A 105 28.46 9.50 -14.71
CA SER A 105 28.63 10.28 -15.92
C SER A 105 29.90 9.88 -16.69
N THR A 106 29.92 10.15 -17.99
CA THR A 106 31.07 9.86 -18.88
C THR A 106 32.36 10.57 -18.45
N GLY A 107 32.25 11.69 -17.72
CA GLY A 107 33.37 12.42 -17.12
C GLY A 107 33.89 11.81 -15.82
N GLY A 108 33.33 10.69 -15.35
CA GLY A 108 33.72 9.98 -14.12
C GLY A 108 33.09 10.54 -12.84
N GLY A 109 32.20 11.53 -12.93
CA GLY A 109 31.37 11.96 -11.81
C GLY A 109 30.33 10.90 -11.49
N SER A 110 30.00 10.74 -10.22
CA SER A 110 28.92 9.85 -9.81
C SER A 110 28.03 10.47 -8.74
N THR A 111 26.79 10.01 -8.72
CA THR A 111 25.81 10.29 -7.67
C THR A 111 25.14 8.98 -7.30
N THR A 112 25.00 8.75 -5.98
CA THR A 112 24.38 7.55 -5.43
C THR A 112 23.14 7.95 -4.64
N VAL A 113 22.04 7.25 -4.89
CA VAL A 113 20.80 7.34 -4.12
C VAL A 113 20.61 6.02 -3.39
N GLU A 114 20.33 6.11 -2.09
CA GLU A 114 19.99 4.97 -1.24
C GLU A 114 18.53 5.07 -0.84
N CYS A 115 17.79 3.98 -1.00
CA CYS A 115 16.40 3.86 -0.59
C CYS A 115 16.22 2.61 0.28
N TYR A 116 15.40 2.71 1.31
CA TYR A 116 14.99 1.60 2.14
C TYR A 116 13.53 1.30 1.83
N ALA A 117 13.29 0.16 1.20
CA ALA A 117 11.97 -0.27 0.75
C ALA A 117 11.46 -1.42 1.61
N TYR A 118 10.16 -1.36 1.92
CA TYR A 118 9.43 -2.38 2.68
C TYR A 118 8.27 -2.87 1.81
N PRO A 119 8.49 -3.90 0.95
CA PRO A 119 7.44 -4.43 0.10
C PRO A 119 6.46 -5.25 0.95
N LEU A 120 5.31 -4.67 1.28
CA LEU A 120 4.21 -5.41 1.87
C LEU A 120 3.50 -6.23 0.78
N ASP A 121 3.64 -7.54 0.82
CA ASP A 121 2.83 -8.47 0.00
C ASP A 121 1.95 -9.33 0.90
N PHE A 122 0.73 -8.84 1.14
CA PHE A 122 -0.32 -9.56 1.86
C PHE A 122 -1.34 -10.20 0.91
N SER A 123 -1.03 -10.36 -0.38
CA SER A 123 -1.97 -10.97 -1.35
C SER A 123 -2.43 -12.36 -0.92
N TRP A 124 -1.53 -13.12 -0.27
CA TRP A 124 -1.81 -14.44 0.27
C TRP A 124 -2.92 -14.46 1.35
N LEU A 125 -3.20 -13.35 2.05
CA LEU A 125 -4.32 -13.29 3.01
C LEU A 125 -5.66 -13.56 2.31
N PHE A 126 -5.75 -13.21 1.02
CA PHE A 126 -6.97 -13.22 0.21
C PHE A 126 -7.08 -14.43 -0.73
N ASP A 127 -6.09 -15.31 -0.76
CA ASP A 127 -6.10 -16.53 -1.59
C ASP A 127 -7.06 -17.60 -1.04
N SER A 128 -7.36 -17.55 0.25
CA SER A 128 -8.27 -18.46 0.94
C SER A 128 -9.61 -17.79 1.23
N ALA A 129 -10.69 -18.58 1.23
CA ALA A 129 -12.02 -18.12 1.61
C ALA A 129 -12.09 -17.75 3.10
N ILE A 130 -11.30 -18.44 3.94
CA ILE A 130 -11.12 -18.10 5.35
C ILE A 130 -9.63 -18.19 5.68
N THR A 131 -9.09 -17.12 6.27
CA THR A 131 -7.72 -17.05 6.75
C THR A 131 -7.73 -16.57 8.20
N SER A 132 -7.16 -17.33 9.13
CA SER A 132 -7.09 -16.94 10.55
C SER A 132 -5.78 -17.38 11.19
N PRO A 133 -5.11 -16.53 12.00
CA PRO A 133 -3.92 -16.95 12.71
C PRO A 133 -4.23 -17.86 13.91
N GLY A 134 -5.47 -17.82 14.39
CA GLY A 134 -5.96 -18.59 15.52
C GLY A 134 -6.83 -19.77 15.10
N ASP A 135 -7.77 -20.10 15.97
CA ASP A 135 -8.72 -21.20 15.77
C ASP A 135 -9.83 -20.79 14.80
N ILE A 136 -10.35 -21.78 14.06
CA ILE A 136 -11.54 -21.63 13.22
C ILE A 136 -12.58 -22.63 13.69
N THR A 137 -13.77 -22.15 14.06
CA THR A 137 -14.91 -23.02 14.41
C THR A 137 -16.02 -22.87 13.38
N ILE A 138 -16.38 -23.98 12.73
CA ILE A 138 -17.46 -24.01 11.73
C ILE A 138 -18.63 -24.81 12.29
N LYS A 139 -19.79 -24.14 12.38
CA LYS A 139 -21.04 -24.71 12.91
C LYS A 139 -21.82 -25.47 11.83
N PRO A 140 -22.81 -26.31 12.19
CA PRO A 140 -23.60 -27.05 11.20
C PRO A 140 -24.35 -26.10 10.26
N GLY A 141 -24.54 -26.52 9.01
CA GLY A 141 -25.28 -25.76 8.00
C GLY A 141 -24.44 -24.78 7.18
N CYS A 142 -23.13 -24.68 7.43
CA CYS A 142 -22.21 -23.91 6.61
C CYS A 142 -21.71 -24.74 5.41
N ASN A 143 -21.68 -24.12 4.24
CA ASN A 143 -20.97 -24.62 3.06
C ASN A 143 -19.89 -23.60 2.69
N ILE A 144 -18.63 -24.04 2.65
CA ILE A 144 -17.49 -23.17 2.35
C ILE A 144 -16.94 -23.58 0.99
N THR A 145 -16.81 -22.63 0.08
CA THR A 145 -16.15 -22.82 -1.22
C THR A 145 -14.84 -22.07 -1.19
N GLY A 146 -13.74 -22.73 -1.58
CA GLY A 146 -12.39 -22.20 -1.48
C GLY A 146 -11.62 -22.71 -0.27
N ASN A 147 -10.34 -22.33 -0.22
CA ASN A 147 -9.40 -22.83 0.77
C ASN A 147 -9.65 -22.23 2.17
N VAL A 148 -9.27 -22.96 3.21
CA VAL A 148 -9.32 -22.51 4.60
C VAL A 148 -7.92 -22.63 5.19
N THR A 149 -7.30 -21.49 5.51
CA THR A 149 -5.95 -21.42 6.09
C THR A 149 -6.03 -21.03 7.56
N TYR A 150 -5.38 -21.79 8.43
CA TYR A 150 -5.46 -21.57 9.88
C TYR A 150 -4.15 -21.84 10.62
N GLY A 151 -3.86 -21.04 11.65
CA GLY A 151 -2.71 -21.24 12.54
C GLY A 151 -2.99 -22.12 13.75
N GLY A 152 -4.24 -22.10 14.26
CA GLY A 152 -4.67 -22.86 15.44
C GLY A 152 -5.33 -24.20 15.11
N GLU A 153 -6.50 -24.43 15.72
CA GLU A 153 -7.34 -25.61 15.49
C GLU A 153 -8.52 -25.33 14.54
N LEU A 154 -8.76 -26.26 13.61
CA LEU A 154 -9.95 -26.26 12.77
C LEU A 154 -11.03 -27.18 13.36
N ASN A 155 -12.02 -26.57 14.02
CA ASN A 155 -13.11 -27.24 14.72
C ASN A 155 -14.39 -27.26 13.88
N LYS A 156 -14.59 -28.33 13.09
CA LYS A 156 -15.77 -28.51 12.23
C LYS A 156 -16.85 -29.35 12.91
N SER A 157 -18.08 -28.87 12.84
CA SER A 157 -19.24 -29.66 13.27
C SER A 157 -19.51 -30.82 12.30
N PRO A 158 -20.13 -31.93 12.76
CA PRO A 158 -20.44 -33.06 11.89
C PRO A 158 -21.28 -32.65 10.67
N GLY A 159 -20.85 -33.05 9.48
CA GLY A 159 -21.55 -32.77 8.22
C GLY A 159 -21.17 -31.46 7.52
N VAL A 160 -20.28 -30.65 8.11
CA VAL A 160 -19.67 -29.50 7.41
C VAL A 160 -18.66 -29.98 6.37
N THR A 161 -18.74 -29.42 5.17
CA THR A 161 -17.78 -29.66 4.08
C THR A 161 -17.11 -28.35 3.67
N VAL A 162 -15.77 -28.40 3.54
CA VAL A 162 -14.98 -27.37 2.87
C VAL A 162 -14.72 -27.86 1.45
N ASN A 163 -15.16 -27.09 0.46
CA ASN A 163 -14.92 -27.35 -0.96
C ASN A 163 -13.66 -26.59 -1.42
N GLY A 164 -12.52 -27.03 -0.88
CA GLY A 164 -11.19 -26.47 -1.06
C GLY A 164 -10.19 -27.18 -0.13
N ASP A 165 -8.97 -26.68 -0.10
CA ASP A 165 -7.91 -27.24 0.75
C ASP A 165 -7.99 -26.69 2.19
N GLU A 166 -7.76 -27.57 3.16
CA GLU A 166 -7.63 -27.22 4.58
C GLU A 166 -6.14 -27.12 4.93
N ILE A 167 -5.63 -25.89 5.05
CA ILE A 167 -4.21 -25.59 5.14
C ILE A 167 -3.88 -25.18 6.58
N GLN A 168 -3.24 -26.07 7.33
CA GLN A 168 -2.70 -25.74 8.65
C GLN A 168 -1.29 -25.18 8.54
N GLY A 169 -1.08 -24.02 9.16
CA GLY A 169 0.17 -23.29 9.13
C GLY A 169 0.03 -21.99 8.36
N LEU A 170 0.51 -20.93 8.98
CA LEU A 170 0.58 -19.60 8.38
C LEU A 170 1.96 -19.40 7.76
N PRO A 171 2.08 -18.48 6.79
CA PRO A 171 3.37 -17.90 6.46
C PRO A 171 4.09 -17.42 7.73
N SER A 172 5.42 -17.41 7.72
CA SER A 172 6.23 -16.97 8.85
C SER A 172 6.01 -15.50 9.24
N GLU A 173 5.36 -14.72 8.37
CA GLU A 173 5.16 -13.28 8.49
C GLU A 173 3.65 -12.98 8.40
N TRP A 174 2.96 -13.18 9.52
CA TRP A 174 1.58 -12.69 9.69
C TRP A 174 1.63 -11.17 9.92
N PRO A 175 0.77 -10.35 9.27
CA PRO A 175 0.80 -8.90 9.44
C PRO A 175 0.61 -8.50 10.91
N GLU A 176 1.34 -7.49 11.34
CA GLU A 176 0.98 -6.78 12.57
C GLU A 176 -0.30 -5.97 12.33
N ALA A 177 -1.06 -5.74 13.40
CA ALA A 177 -2.35 -5.05 13.34
C ALA A 177 -2.22 -3.64 12.73
N ASP A 178 -1.18 -2.92 13.13
CA ASP A 178 -0.89 -1.57 12.64
C ASP A 178 -0.61 -1.53 11.14
N GLU A 179 0.14 -2.50 10.60
CA GLU A 179 0.46 -2.59 9.16
C GLU A 179 -0.80 -2.68 8.30
N LEU A 180 -1.76 -3.52 8.69
CA LEU A 180 -3.02 -3.68 7.95
C LEU A 180 -3.97 -2.51 8.20
N SER A 181 -3.97 -1.96 9.42
CA SER A 181 -4.79 -0.81 9.79
C SER A 181 -4.40 0.44 8.99
N GLU A 182 -3.09 0.69 8.78
CA GLU A 182 -2.58 1.84 8.03
C GLU A 182 -3.01 1.77 6.56
N PHE A 183 -3.00 0.57 5.96
CA PHE A 183 -3.44 0.37 4.59
C PHE A 183 -4.89 0.82 4.38
N TYR A 184 -5.82 0.38 5.23
CA TYR A 184 -7.23 0.78 5.11
C TYR A 184 -7.52 2.17 5.68
N TRP A 185 -6.68 2.68 6.57
CA TRP A 185 -6.80 4.05 7.09
C TRP A 185 -6.64 5.09 5.98
N GLU A 186 -5.78 4.84 5.00
CA GLU A 186 -5.57 5.75 3.86
C GLU A 186 -6.86 6.06 3.08
N ASP A 187 -7.79 5.10 2.98
CA ASP A 187 -9.07 5.26 2.29
C ASP A 187 -10.01 6.25 3.00
N VAL A 188 -9.90 6.34 4.33
CA VAL A 188 -10.90 7.01 5.18
C VAL A 188 -10.34 8.19 5.98
N LYS A 189 -9.02 8.39 6.01
CA LYS A 189 -8.35 9.41 6.86
C LYS A 189 -8.80 10.85 6.63
N SER A 190 -9.33 11.14 5.45
CA SER A 190 -9.83 12.47 5.07
C SER A 190 -11.30 12.70 5.44
N LEU A 191 -12.01 11.65 5.85
CA LEU A 191 -13.43 11.69 6.16
C LEU A 191 -13.68 12.31 7.54
N THR A 192 -14.85 12.90 7.69
CA THR A 192 -15.35 13.28 9.01
C THR A 192 -15.86 12.02 9.73
N PRO A 193 -15.32 11.69 10.91
CA PRO A 193 -15.73 10.49 11.63
C PRO A 193 -17.17 10.55 12.12
N VAL A 194 -17.83 9.39 12.17
CA VAL A 194 -19.00 9.17 13.00
C VAL A 194 -18.56 8.81 14.44
N PRO A 195 -19.33 9.21 15.46
CA PRO A 195 -18.96 8.99 16.86
C PRO A 195 -18.99 7.50 17.23
N ASP A 196 -18.36 7.17 18.36
CA ASP A 196 -18.48 5.86 19.02
C ASP A 196 -19.96 5.53 19.33
N GLY A 197 -20.34 4.27 19.08
CA GLY A 197 -21.70 3.76 19.23
C GLY A 197 -22.67 4.28 18.15
N HIS A 198 -22.16 4.69 16.99
CA HIS A 198 -23.02 5.12 15.88
C HIS A 198 -23.88 3.96 15.38
N THR A 199 -25.12 4.26 15.02
CA THR A 199 -26.07 3.27 14.49
C THR A 199 -26.51 3.67 13.09
N ILE A 200 -26.37 2.74 12.14
CA ILE A 200 -26.92 2.84 10.79
C ILE A 200 -28.20 2.00 10.74
N ASP A 201 -29.32 2.62 10.39
CA ASP A 201 -30.58 1.90 10.16
C ASP A 201 -30.79 1.68 8.66
N ILE A 202 -30.69 0.43 8.22
CA ILE A 202 -30.80 0.04 6.81
C ILE A 202 -32.23 -0.36 6.42
N SER A 203 -33.23 -0.13 7.29
CA SER A 203 -34.62 -0.55 7.06
C SER A 203 -35.25 0.02 5.79
N SER A 204 -34.73 1.12 5.25
CA SER A 204 -35.22 1.69 3.99
C SER A 204 -34.68 0.97 2.74
N GLY A 205 -33.63 0.16 2.87
CA GLY A 205 -32.96 -0.51 1.77
C GLY A 205 -33.63 -1.82 1.34
N ASN A 206 -33.63 -2.09 0.05
CA ASN A 206 -34.11 -3.35 -0.54
C ASN A 206 -33.25 -3.75 -1.74
N GLU A 207 -33.46 -4.96 -2.29
CA GLU A 207 -32.67 -5.52 -3.41
C GLU A 207 -32.52 -4.58 -4.62
N THR A 208 -33.56 -3.81 -4.96
CA THR A 208 -33.55 -2.90 -6.12
C THR A 208 -33.04 -1.49 -5.81
N ALA A 209 -33.07 -1.12 -4.53
CA ALA A 209 -32.65 0.18 -4.02
C ALA A 209 -32.03 0.00 -2.63
N PRO A 210 -30.77 -0.45 -2.56
CA PRO A 210 -30.12 -0.74 -1.28
C PRO A 210 -29.83 0.55 -0.51
N TYR A 211 -29.72 0.44 0.81
CA TYR A 211 -29.16 1.50 1.64
C TYR A 211 -27.65 1.58 1.38
N LEU A 212 -27.15 2.74 0.95
CA LEU A 212 -25.73 2.89 0.61
C LEU A 212 -24.92 3.18 1.87
N ILE A 213 -23.90 2.39 2.13
CA ILE A 213 -22.95 2.58 3.23
C ILE A 213 -21.57 2.88 2.64
N GLY A 214 -20.96 3.95 3.12
CA GLY A 214 -19.54 4.19 2.90
C GLY A 214 -19.18 5.11 1.71
N PRO A 215 -17.89 5.50 1.60
CA PRO A 215 -16.82 5.19 2.55
C PRO A 215 -17.09 5.82 3.93
N LEU A 216 -16.73 5.11 5.01
CA LEU A 216 -17.14 5.45 6.38
C LEU A 216 -15.99 5.25 7.36
N TYR A 217 -15.82 6.22 8.26
CA TYR A 217 -14.92 6.14 9.41
C TYR A 217 -15.71 6.23 10.72
N ALA A 218 -15.72 5.17 11.53
CA ALA A 218 -16.28 5.15 12.88
C ALA A 218 -15.17 5.19 13.95
N GLN A 219 -15.26 6.15 14.88
CA GLN A 219 -14.27 6.36 15.96
C GLN A 219 -14.27 5.29 17.06
N GLY A 220 -15.27 4.42 17.08
CA GLY A 220 -15.45 3.37 18.06
C GLY A 220 -16.40 2.31 17.51
N ASP A 221 -17.31 1.81 18.33
CA ASP A 221 -18.25 0.77 17.94
C ASP A 221 -19.26 1.27 16.89
N LEU A 222 -19.65 0.38 15.98
CA LEU A 222 -20.63 0.63 14.91
C LEU A 222 -21.71 -0.46 14.90
N ASP A 223 -22.97 -0.05 15.02
CA ASP A 223 -24.13 -0.93 14.89
C ASP A 223 -24.82 -0.72 13.53
N ILE A 224 -25.06 -1.81 12.80
CA ILE A 224 -25.93 -1.85 11.61
C ILE A 224 -27.24 -2.52 12.04
N THR A 225 -28.34 -1.79 11.92
CA THR A 225 -29.66 -2.18 12.42
C THR A 225 -30.71 -2.12 11.32
N GLY A 226 -31.87 -2.72 11.59
CA GLY A 226 -32.94 -2.90 10.61
C GLY A 226 -32.91 -4.29 9.99
N SER A 227 -33.85 -4.55 9.08
CA SER A 227 -33.97 -5.82 8.35
C SER A 227 -33.98 -5.62 6.84
N GLY A 228 -33.31 -4.56 6.38
CA GLY A 228 -33.23 -4.18 4.97
C GLY A 228 -31.94 -4.66 4.31
N VAL A 229 -31.74 -4.21 3.07
CA VAL A 229 -30.55 -4.51 2.26
C VAL A 229 -29.66 -3.27 2.19
N ALA A 230 -28.40 -3.42 2.56
CA ALA A 230 -27.36 -2.42 2.40
C ALA A 230 -26.35 -2.83 1.33
N ARG A 231 -25.73 -1.85 0.69
CA ARG A 231 -24.62 -2.04 -0.25
C ARG A 231 -23.48 -1.12 0.12
N LEU A 232 -22.26 -1.64 0.16
CA LEU A 232 -21.08 -0.83 0.38
C LEU A 232 -20.71 -0.04 -0.89
N GLU A 233 -20.31 1.22 -0.73
CA GLU A 233 -19.83 2.13 -1.79
C GLU A 233 -18.40 2.63 -1.52
N GLY A 234 -17.76 2.06 -0.49
CA GLY A 234 -16.37 2.32 -0.13
C GLY A 234 -16.00 1.59 1.16
N THR A 235 -14.72 1.68 1.55
CA THR A 235 -14.20 1.09 2.77
C THR A 235 -14.98 1.58 4.01
N THR A 236 -15.42 0.63 4.82
CA THR A 236 -16.01 0.89 6.15
C THR A 236 -14.98 0.54 7.20
N TYR A 237 -14.37 1.57 7.80
CA TYR A 237 -13.32 1.46 8.80
C TYR A 237 -13.87 1.76 10.19
N VAL A 238 -13.69 0.84 11.12
CA VAL A 238 -14.26 0.90 12.48
C VAL A 238 -13.14 0.70 13.51
N LYS A 239 -12.89 1.70 14.37
CA LYS A 239 -11.88 1.56 15.44
C LYS A 239 -12.32 0.64 16.59
N GLY A 240 -13.61 0.36 16.68
CA GLY A 240 -14.18 -0.53 17.67
C GLY A 240 -14.71 -1.81 17.04
N ASN A 241 -15.77 -2.33 17.65
CA ASN A 241 -16.48 -3.50 17.17
C ASN A 241 -17.54 -3.11 16.13
N LEU A 242 -17.74 -3.95 15.13
CA LEU A 242 -18.88 -3.85 14.23
C LEU A 242 -19.90 -4.93 14.56
N ARG A 243 -21.18 -4.54 14.66
CA ARG A 243 -22.29 -5.49 14.85
C ARG A 243 -23.39 -5.24 13.83
N ALA A 244 -23.73 -6.26 13.05
CA ALA A 244 -24.99 -6.28 12.30
C ALA A 244 -26.06 -7.01 13.11
N TRP A 245 -27.20 -6.37 13.29
CA TRP A 245 -28.36 -6.88 14.02
C TRP A 245 -29.19 -7.85 13.16
N PRO A 246 -30.08 -8.66 13.78
CA PRO A 246 -30.71 -9.78 13.10
C PRO A 246 -31.50 -9.34 11.87
N GLY A 247 -31.31 -10.03 10.75
CA GLY A 247 -32.03 -9.77 9.51
C GLY A 247 -31.39 -8.73 8.57
N CYS A 248 -30.24 -8.16 8.91
CA CYS A 248 -29.52 -7.25 8.03
C CYS A 248 -28.93 -8.00 6.82
N SER A 249 -29.16 -7.51 5.60
CA SER A 249 -28.43 -7.98 4.41
C SER A 249 -27.39 -6.95 3.98
N ILE A 250 -26.14 -7.37 3.79
CA ILE A 250 -25.00 -6.50 3.46
C ILE A 250 -24.33 -7.04 2.19
N ASN A 251 -24.46 -6.30 1.09
CA ASN A 251 -23.71 -6.54 -0.14
C ASN A 251 -22.38 -5.79 -0.10
N LEU A 252 -21.27 -6.52 -0.19
CA LEU A 252 -19.92 -5.97 -0.10
C LEU A 252 -19.51 -5.18 -1.35
N ASN A 253 -20.04 -5.47 -2.54
CA ASN A 253 -19.86 -4.68 -3.76
C ASN A 253 -18.39 -4.30 -4.09
N GLY A 254 -17.49 -5.26 -3.92
CA GLY A 254 -16.04 -5.12 -4.10
C GLY A 254 -15.34 -4.31 -3.00
N GLN A 255 -16.02 -3.98 -1.91
CA GLN A 255 -15.51 -3.12 -0.84
C GLN A 255 -15.14 -3.92 0.41
N THR A 256 -14.46 -3.23 1.33
CA THR A 256 -13.94 -3.82 2.56
C THR A 256 -14.67 -3.30 3.80
N ILE A 257 -14.97 -4.21 4.71
CA ILE A 257 -15.26 -3.90 6.12
C ILE A 257 -14.00 -4.22 6.92
N TYR A 258 -13.45 -3.21 7.59
CA TYR A 258 -12.29 -3.35 8.46
C TYR A 258 -12.64 -2.88 9.88
N ALA A 259 -12.36 -3.72 10.88
CA ALA A 259 -12.55 -3.39 12.28
C ALA A 259 -11.28 -3.69 13.11
N GLU A 260 -10.83 -2.71 13.91
CA GLU A 260 -9.78 -2.91 14.92
C GLU A 260 -10.29 -3.79 16.09
N GLY A 261 -11.61 -3.89 16.26
CA GLY A 261 -12.25 -4.80 17.21
C GLY A 261 -12.72 -6.11 16.57
N SER A 262 -13.81 -6.65 17.12
CA SER A 262 -14.48 -7.84 16.58
C SER A 262 -15.62 -7.48 15.63
N ILE A 263 -15.92 -8.37 14.70
CA ILE A 263 -17.07 -8.27 13.79
C ILE A 263 -18.07 -9.35 14.17
N THR A 264 -19.31 -8.95 14.48
CA THR A 264 -20.40 -9.89 14.79
C THR A 264 -21.57 -9.69 13.83
N LEU A 265 -21.90 -10.74 13.08
CA LEU A 265 -23.11 -10.81 12.26
C LEU A 265 -24.11 -11.69 13.01
N GLN A 266 -25.19 -11.07 13.51
CA GLN A 266 -26.22 -11.75 14.31
C GLN A 266 -27.11 -12.67 13.45
N PRO A 267 -27.95 -13.54 14.06
CA PRO A 267 -28.72 -14.53 13.32
C PRO A 267 -29.62 -13.90 12.28
N GLY A 268 -29.74 -14.50 11.10
CA GLY A 268 -30.56 -13.95 10.01
C GLY A 268 -29.87 -12.88 9.18
N CYS A 269 -28.64 -12.47 9.48
CA CYS A 269 -27.90 -11.60 8.57
C CYS A 269 -27.53 -12.34 7.28
N THR A 270 -27.35 -11.61 6.19
CA THR A 270 -26.84 -12.13 4.92
C THR A 270 -25.68 -11.26 4.48
N VAL A 271 -24.59 -11.86 4.03
CA VAL A 271 -23.46 -11.15 3.41
C VAL A 271 -23.26 -11.68 2.00
N SER A 272 -23.24 -10.81 1.01
CA SER A 272 -23.14 -11.20 -0.40
C SER A 272 -22.23 -10.30 -1.22
N GLY A 273 -21.88 -10.77 -2.42
CA GLY A 273 -21.03 -10.04 -3.36
C GLY A 273 -19.54 -10.09 -3.00
N SER A 274 -18.69 -9.79 -3.98
CA SER A 274 -17.24 -9.77 -3.78
C SER A 274 -16.84 -8.72 -2.74
N GLY A 275 -15.81 -8.96 -1.95
CA GLY A 275 -15.27 -8.01 -0.98
C GLY A 275 -14.56 -8.71 0.17
N CYS A 276 -14.11 -7.93 1.15
CA CYS A 276 -13.37 -8.44 2.30
C CYS A 276 -14.03 -8.04 3.62
N ILE A 277 -14.04 -8.96 4.58
CA ILE A 277 -14.39 -8.70 5.98
C ILE A 277 -13.16 -9.04 6.81
N ILE A 278 -12.63 -8.02 7.49
CA ILE A 278 -11.36 -8.12 8.22
C ILE A 278 -11.59 -7.58 9.63
N ALA A 279 -11.18 -8.37 10.62
CA ALA A 279 -11.17 -7.96 12.01
C ALA A 279 -9.80 -8.29 12.62
N GLU A 280 -9.26 -7.39 13.43
CA GLU A 280 -8.11 -7.72 14.28
C GLU A 280 -8.52 -8.66 15.43
N GLY A 281 -9.76 -8.52 15.90
CA GLY A 281 -10.39 -9.44 16.85
C GLY A 281 -11.14 -10.58 16.16
N ASP A 282 -12.07 -11.19 16.90
CA ASP A 282 -12.86 -12.30 16.36
C ASP A 282 -13.85 -11.86 15.27
N ILE A 283 -14.03 -12.70 14.25
CA ILE A 283 -15.15 -12.63 13.32
C ILE A 283 -16.15 -13.74 13.69
N ASN A 284 -17.36 -13.34 14.07
CA ASN A 284 -18.41 -14.26 14.52
C ASN A 284 -19.64 -14.20 13.61
N PHE A 285 -19.83 -15.27 12.85
CA PHE A 285 -21.01 -15.52 12.04
C PHE A 285 -22.00 -16.41 12.84
N GLN A 286 -23.13 -15.85 13.29
CA GLN A 286 -24.14 -16.59 14.05
C GLN A 286 -25.09 -17.40 13.14
N PRO A 287 -25.77 -18.45 13.62
CA PRO A 287 -26.58 -19.34 12.75
C PRO A 287 -27.76 -18.66 12.04
N ASN A 288 -28.29 -19.31 11.00
CA ASN A 288 -29.31 -18.80 10.07
C ASN A 288 -28.83 -17.62 9.21
N MET A 289 -27.59 -17.69 8.74
CA MET A 289 -27.11 -16.74 7.76
C MET A 289 -26.96 -17.41 6.41
N ASP A 290 -27.21 -16.62 5.36
CA ASP A 290 -26.95 -16.99 3.98
C ASP A 290 -25.77 -16.14 3.48
N SER A 291 -24.88 -16.74 2.68
CA SER A 291 -23.78 -16.02 2.06
C SER A 291 -23.52 -16.60 0.68
N SER A 292 -23.57 -15.76 -0.34
CA SER A 292 -23.40 -16.18 -1.73
C SER A 292 -22.32 -15.34 -2.43
N GLU A 293 -21.49 -16.03 -3.19
CA GLU A 293 -20.65 -15.42 -4.23
C GLU A 293 -21.57 -15.04 -5.41
N ASP A 294 -21.49 -13.79 -5.87
CA ASP A 294 -22.08 -13.34 -7.14
C ASP A 294 -21.01 -13.29 -8.23
#